data_AF-A0A6N6T6P6-F1
#
_entry.id   AF-A0A6N6T6P6-F1
#
_cell.length_a   1.000
_cell.length_b   1.000
_cell.length_c   1.000
_cell.angle_alpha   90.00
_cell.angle_beta   90.00
_cell.angle_gamma   90.00
#
_symmetry.space_group_name_H-M   'P 1'
#
loop_
_entity.id
_entity.type
_entity.pdbx_description
1 polymer ?
#
loop_
_entity_poly.entity_id
_entity_poly.type
_entity_poly.pdbx_seq_one_letter_code
_entity_poly.pdbx_strand_id
1 'polypeptide(L)'
;GAASGLYREIQVDLQRTPWLHWSWRVDRVLSGVDERTKTGDDYPARVYVVVSGGAAFWKTRSLVYVWSSHQPVGATWHNAFTSNARVMALRSGTQDAGRWVSEKRDIRADFRQLFGEEIAQIDAVALMTDTDNSGQSATAWYGDIYFTAR
;
A
#
# COMPACT_ATOMS: atom_id res chain seq x y z
N GLY A 1 17.54 -1.70 -10.49
CA GLY A 1 17.06 -1.70 -9.11
C GLY A 1 16.71 -3.11 -8.70
N ALA A 2 16.12 -3.26 -7.51
CA ALA A 2 15.64 -4.54 -7.01
C ALA A 2 14.25 -4.35 -6.38
N ALA A 3 13.41 -5.38 -6.51
CA ALA A 3 12.11 -5.46 -5.86
C ALA A 3 12.12 -6.65 -4.89
N SER A 4 11.47 -6.49 -3.75
CA SER A 4 11.23 -7.57 -2.80
C SER A 4 9.80 -7.51 -2.30
N GLY A 5 9.10 -8.64 -2.37
CA GLY A 5 7.70 -8.75 -2.00
C GLY A 5 7.44 -9.98 -1.13
N LEU A 6 6.51 -9.82 -0.19
CA LEU A 6 5.93 -10.92 0.59
C LEU A 6 4.42 -10.76 0.54
N TYR A 7 3.68 -11.84 0.31
CA TYR A 7 2.23 -11.82 0.33
C TYR A 7 1.66 -12.96 1.14
N ARG A 8 0.43 -12.77 1.60
CA ARG A 8 -0.37 -13.80 2.25
C ARG A 8 -1.79 -13.73 1.71
N GLU A 9 -2.24 -14.83 1.14
CA GLU A 9 -3.66 -15.04 0.86
C GLU A 9 -4.38 -15.25 2.20
N ILE A 10 -5.36 -14.39 2.46
CA ILE A 10 -6.14 -14.42 3.68
C ILE A 10 -7.50 -13.80 3.39
N GLN A 11 -8.56 -14.53 3.72
CA GLN A 11 -9.90 -13.99 3.71
C GLN A 11 -10.19 -13.34 5.05
N VAL A 12 -10.54 -12.06 5.03
CA VAL A 12 -10.90 -11.29 6.23
C VAL A 12 -12.29 -10.70 6.04
N ASP A 13 -13.20 -11.04 6.95
CA ASP A 13 -14.53 -10.42 7.03
C ASP A 13 -14.42 -9.01 7.64
N LEU A 14 -14.55 -8.01 6.78
CA LEU A 14 -14.45 -6.60 7.15
C LEU A 14 -15.73 -6.07 7.82
N GLN A 15 -16.83 -6.83 7.85
CA GLN A 15 -17.99 -6.46 8.68
C GLN A 15 -17.69 -6.71 10.17
N ARG A 16 -16.79 -7.65 10.46
CA ARG A 16 -16.37 -8.01 11.82
C ARG A 16 -15.08 -7.33 12.23
N THR A 17 -14.06 -7.36 11.37
CA THR A 17 -12.73 -6.83 11.66
C THR A 17 -12.22 -5.89 10.55
N PRO A 18 -12.79 -4.68 10.41
CA PRO A 18 -12.44 -3.77 9.30
C PRO A 18 -11.07 -3.09 9.45
N TRP A 19 -10.52 -3.06 10.66
CA TRP A 19 -9.32 -2.27 10.96
C TRP A 19 -8.07 -3.09 10.72
N LEU A 20 -7.30 -2.72 9.69
CA LEU A 20 -5.95 -3.23 9.47
C LEU A 20 -4.96 -2.40 10.27
N HIS A 21 -4.10 -3.08 11.01
CA HIS A 21 -2.97 -2.49 11.73
C HIS A 21 -1.67 -3.02 11.15
N TRP A 22 -0.68 -2.14 11.05
CA TRP A 22 0.69 -2.56 10.83
C TRP A 22 1.68 -1.57 11.40
N SER A 23 2.95 -1.97 11.44
CA SER A 23 4.05 -1.03 11.63
C SER A 23 5.09 -1.20 10.54
N TRP A 24 5.76 -0.10 10.22
CA TRP A 24 6.85 -0.10 9.26
C TRP A 24 7.88 0.96 9.62
N ARG A 25 9.08 0.79 9.08
CA ARG A 25 10.17 1.75 9.13
C ARG A 25 10.82 1.79 7.77
N VAL A 26 11.20 2.98 7.31
CA VAL A 26 12.09 3.17 6.16
C VAL A 26 13.30 3.96 6.60
N ASP A 27 14.48 3.64 6.08
CA ASP A 27 15.70 4.38 6.42
C ASP A 27 15.97 5.55 5.47
N ARG A 28 15.52 5.44 4.22
CA ARG A 28 15.71 6.45 3.18
C ARG A 28 14.52 6.48 2.23
N VAL A 29 14.31 7.64 1.62
CA VAL A 29 13.36 7.83 0.52
C VAL A 29 14.10 7.96 -0.80
N LEU A 30 13.36 7.91 -1.90
CA LEU A 30 13.92 7.99 -3.25
C LEU A 30 13.98 9.44 -3.70
N SER A 31 15.04 9.84 -4.40
CA SER A 31 15.16 11.21 -4.90
C SER A 31 14.72 11.32 -6.35
N GLY A 32 13.98 12.38 -6.71
CA GLY A 32 13.68 12.71 -8.11
C GLY A 32 12.72 11.76 -8.83
N VAL A 33 12.02 10.89 -8.10
CA VAL A 33 10.99 10.00 -8.65
C VAL A 33 9.61 10.67 -8.67
N ASP A 34 8.89 10.52 -9.77
CA ASP A 34 7.45 10.81 -9.82
C ASP A 34 6.64 9.52 -9.79
N GLU A 35 6.18 9.18 -8.57
CA GLU A 35 5.36 8.03 -8.20
C GLU A 35 4.03 7.90 -8.96
N ARG A 36 3.64 8.94 -9.72
CA ARG A 36 2.43 8.91 -10.55
C ARG A 36 2.71 8.49 -12.00
N THR A 37 3.98 8.29 -12.35
CA THR A 37 4.42 7.87 -13.69
C THR A 37 4.93 6.44 -13.67
N LYS A 38 4.84 5.73 -14.80
CA LYS A 38 5.32 4.34 -14.89
C LYS A 38 6.81 4.20 -14.59
N THR A 39 7.61 5.20 -14.91
CA THR A 39 9.06 5.21 -14.68
C THR A 39 9.43 5.60 -13.25
N GLY A 40 8.47 6.06 -12.44
CA GLY A 40 8.73 6.54 -11.09
C GLY A 40 7.88 5.89 -10.00
N ASP A 41 7.08 4.85 -10.31
CA ASP A 41 6.21 4.10 -9.38
C ASP A 41 7.00 3.19 -8.41
N ASP A 42 8.14 3.70 -7.93
CA ASP A 42 8.96 3.09 -6.89
C ASP A 42 8.64 3.70 -5.54
N TYR A 43 8.69 2.87 -4.49
CA TYR A 43 8.38 3.29 -3.15
C TYR A 43 9.29 2.59 -2.14
N PRO A 44 9.79 3.33 -1.13
CA PRO A 44 10.50 2.73 -0.01
C PRO A 44 9.73 1.59 0.67
N ALA A 45 8.42 1.74 0.84
CA ALA A 45 7.57 0.72 1.43
C ALA A 45 6.13 0.80 0.90
N ARG A 46 5.51 -0.37 0.73
CA ARG A 46 4.12 -0.54 0.29
C ARG A 46 3.42 -1.63 1.09
N VAL A 47 2.14 -1.39 1.41
CA VAL A 47 1.22 -2.41 1.91
C VAL A 47 0.01 -2.46 0.98
N TYR A 48 -0.28 -3.64 0.47
CA TYR A 48 -1.38 -3.91 -0.44
C TYR A 48 -2.50 -4.62 0.30
N VAL A 49 -3.73 -4.22 -0.02
CA VAL A 49 -4.95 -4.95 0.29
C VAL A 49 -5.65 -5.28 -1.01
N VAL A 50 -5.88 -6.58 -1.25
CA VAL A 50 -6.38 -7.08 -2.53
C VAL A 50 -7.77 -7.67 -2.35
N VAL A 51 -8.68 -7.30 -3.26
CA VAL A 51 -10.00 -7.92 -3.43
C VAL A 51 -10.03 -8.56 -4.81
N SER A 52 -10.20 -9.88 -4.84
CA SER A 52 -10.15 -10.68 -6.06
C SER A 52 -11.43 -10.53 -6.88
N GLY A 53 -11.27 -10.38 -8.20
CA GLY A 53 -12.38 -10.48 -9.15
C GLY A 53 -12.83 -11.92 -9.44
N GLY A 54 -12.19 -12.92 -8.82
CA GLY A 54 -12.38 -14.33 -9.14
C GLY A 54 -12.03 -14.64 -10.60
N ALA A 55 -12.90 -15.39 -11.28
CA ALA A 55 -12.74 -15.70 -12.71
C ALA A 55 -12.66 -14.45 -13.60
N ALA A 56 -13.23 -13.32 -13.15
CA ALA A 56 -13.10 -12.03 -13.82
C ALA A 56 -11.88 -11.27 -13.27
N PHE A 57 -10.66 -11.76 -13.54
CA PHE A 57 -9.43 -11.19 -13.00
C PHE A 57 -9.25 -9.68 -13.26
N TRP A 58 -9.83 -9.15 -14.35
CA TRP A 58 -9.86 -7.71 -14.66
C TRP A 58 -10.67 -6.87 -13.65
N LYS A 59 -11.47 -7.51 -12.79
CA LYS A 59 -12.19 -6.89 -11.69
C LYS A 59 -11.41 -6.88 -10.37
N THR A 60 -10.24 -7.52 -10.30
CA THR A 60 -9.39 -7.44 -9.11
C THR A 60 -9.08 -5.98 -8.79
N ARG A 61 -9.18 -5.62 -7.51
CA ARG A 61 -8.89 -4.27 -7.00
C ARG A 61 -7.80 -4.34 -5.96
N SER A 62 -6.89 -3.37 -6.00
CA SER A 62 -5.79 -3.28 -5.04
C SER A 62 -5.74 -1.88 -4.43
N LEU A 63 -5.89 -1.81 -3.12
CA LEU A 63 -5.59 -0.62 -2.34
C LEU A 63 -4.14 -0.70 -1.87
N VAL A 64 -3.35 0.34 -2.15
CA VAL A 64 -1.92 0.38 -1.87
C VAL A 64 -1.61 1.55 -0.95
N TYR A 65 -1.22 1.26 0.29
CA TYR A 65 -0.69 2.26 1.21
C TYR A 65 0.81 2.38 1.00
N VAL A 66 1.31 3.60 0.89
CA VAL A 66 2.73 3.84 0.60
C VAL A 66 3.38 4.80 1.59
N TRP A 67 4.67 4.58 1.81
CA TRP A 67 5.58 5.64 2.22
C TRP A 67 6.04 6.36 0.97
N SER A 68 5.48 7.53 0.70
CA SER A 68 5.84 8.32 -0.47
C SER A 68 7.17 9.05 -0.27
N SER A 69 7.91 9.24 -1.35
CA SER A 69 9.12 10.06 -1.37
C SER A 69 8.80 11.55 -1.59
N HIS A 70 7.72 11.87 -2.32
CA HIS A 70 7.44 13.26 -2.77
C HIS A 70 5.96 13.69 -2.67
N GLN A 71 5.00 12.76 -2.66
CA GLN A 71 3.58 13.06 -2.58
C GLN A 71 3.19 13.38 -1.14
N PRO A 72 2.33 14.39 -0.89
CA PRO A 72 1.97 14.77 0.46
C PRO A 72 1.17 13.66 1.15
N VAL A 73 1.29 13.58 2.48
CA VAL A 73 0.48 12.65 3.30
C VAL A 73 -1.01 12.90 3.04
N GLY A 74 -1.77 11.82 2.86
CA GLY A 74 -3.19 11.84 2.50
C GLY A 74 -3.46 11.98 1.01
N ALA A 75 -2.45 12.21 0.17
CA ALA A 75 -2.63 12.21 -1.28
C ALA A 75 -3.02 10.83 -1.79
N THR A 76 -3.87 10.80 -2.81
CA THR A 76 -4.35 9.58 -3.46
C THR A 76 -4.28 9.70 -4.97
N TRP A 77 -3.93 8.62 -5.66
CA TRP A 77 -3.86 8.59 -7.12
C TRP A 77 -4.12 7.18 -7.66
N HIS A 78 -4.32 7.10 -8.98
CA HIS A 78 -4.34 5.82 -9.69
C HIS A 78 -2.92 5.28 -9.82
N ASN A 79 -2.73 3.98 -9.67
CA ASN A 79 -1.43 3.37 -9.99
C ASN A 79 -1.07 3.61 -11.48
N ALA A 80 0.20 3.82 -11.75
CA ALA A 80 0.69 4.18 -13.08
C ALA A 80 0.53 3.07 -14.13
N PHE A 81 0.44 1.80 -13.70
CA PHE A 81 0.32 0.64 -14.58
C PHE A 81 -1.11 0.14 -14.74
N THR A 82 -1.99 0.40 -13.77
CA THR A 82 -3.37 -0.08 -13.81
C THR A 82 -4.35 0.86 -13.11
N SER A 83 -5.51 1.06 -13.75
CA SER A 83 -6.62 1.82 -13.15
C SER A 83 -7.34 1.07 -12.04
N ASN A 84 -7.08 -0.23 -11.90
CA ASN A 84 -7.67 -1.11 -10.88
C ASN A 84 -7.00 -0.99 -9.51
N ALA A 85 -5.89 -0.26 -9.40
CA ALA A 85 -5.24 0.01 -8.14
C ALA A 85 -5.35 1.49 -7.75
N ARG A 86 -5.53 1.74 -6.46
CA ARG A 86 -5.53 3.07 -5.85
C ARG A 86 -4.41 3.13 -4.85
N VAL A 87 -3.63 4.20 -4.92
CA VAL A 87 -2.50 4.45 -4.03
C VAL A 87 -2.88 5.55 -3.05
N MET A 88 -2.49 5.40 -1.79
CA MET A 88 -2.65 6.41 -0.74
C MET A 88 -1.32 6.59 0.00
N ALA A 89 -0.82 7.83 0.03
CA ALA A 89 0.36 8.18 0.83
C ALA A 89 -0.02 8.30 2.31
N LEU A 90 0.44 7.37 3.16
CA LEU A 90 0.27 7.49 4.61
C LEU A 90 1.45 8.19 5.27
N ARG A 91 2.63 8.06 4.68
CA ARG A 91 3.86 8.77 5.06
C ARG A 91 4.46 9.43 3.84
N SER A 92 5.26 10.47 4.08
CA SER A 92 5.92 11.21 3.01
C SER A 92 7.29 11.72 3.44
N GLY A 93 8.26 11.60 2.54
CA GLY A 93 9.60 12.15 2.71
C GLY A 93 10.33 11.56 3.92
N THR A 94 11.28 12.34 4.44
CA THR A 94 12.21 11.90 5.50
C THR A 94 11.75 12.20 6.91
N GLN A 95 10.57 12.79 7.10
CA GLN A 95 10.12 13.29 8.41
C GLN A 95 10.13 12.20 9.50
N ASP A 96 9.65 11.00 9.15
CA ASP A 96 9.58 9.85 10.05
C ASP A 96 10.67 8.78 9.74
N ALA A 97 11.62 9.08 8.84
CA ALA A 97 12.64 8.12 8.42
C ALA A 97 13.54 7.71 9.61
N GLY A 98 13.94 6.44 9.63
CA GLY A 98 14.70 5.82 10.71
C GLY A 98 13.87 5.47 11.95
N ARG A 99 12.56 5.73 11.96
CA ARG A 99 11.65 5.42 13.08
C ARG A 99 10.64 4.36 12.68
N TRP A 100 10.28 3.53 13.66
CA TRP A 100 9.10 2.68 13.55
C TRP A 100 7.85 3.55 13.71
N VAL A 101 6.94 3.45 12.76
CA VAL A 101 5.62 4.08 12.84
C VAL A 101 4.54 3.02 12.69
N SER A 102 3.45 3.19 13.42
CA SER A 102 2.27 2.32 13.37
C SER A 102 1.16 3.00 12.59
N GLU A 103 0.47 2.20 11.78
CA GLU A 103 -0.70 2.60 11.00
C GLU A 103 -1.92 1.80 11.44
N LYS A 104 -3.09 2.44 11.36
CA LYS A 104 -4.39 1.82 11.59
C LYS A 104 -5.39 2.38 10.57
N ARG A 105 -5.96 1.52 9.72
CA ARG A 105 -6.88 1.92 8.64
C ARG A 105 -8.16 1.11 8.65
N ASP A 106 -9.31 1.77 8.45
CA ASP A 106 -10.58 1.10 8.16
C ASP A 106 -10.61 0.79 6.66
N ILE A 107 -10.40 -0.48 6.33
CA ILE A 107 -10.29 -0.91 4.93
C ILE A 107 -11.59 -0.70 4.16
N ARG A 108 -12.76 -0.86 4.80
CA ARG A 108 -14.04 -0.61 4.11
C ARG A 108 -14.22 0.85 3.79
N ALA A 109 -13.87 1.73 4.74
CA ALA A 109 -13.94 3.17 4.54
C ALA A 109 -13.03 3.62 3.39
N ASP A 110 -11.80 3.09 3.34
CA ASP A 110 -10.84 3.45 2.29
C ASP A 110 -11.24 2.91 0.92
N PHE A 111 -11.80 1.69 0.85
CA PHE A 111 -12.36 1.17 -0.41
C PHE A 111 -13.53 2.01 -0.91
N ARG A 112 -14.45 2.38 -0.01
CA ARG A 112 -15.58 3.24 -0.36
C ARG A 112 -15.11 4.62 -0.85
N GLN A 113 -14.11 5.20 -0.20
CA GLN A 113 -13.55 6.50 -0.58
C GLN A 113 -12.89 6.46 -1.97
N LEU A 114 -12.09 5.43 -2.24
CA LEU A 114 -11.19 5.43 -3.40
C LEU A 114 -11.74 4.72 -4.64
N PHE A 115 -12.65 3.76 -4.43
CA PHE A 115 -13.27 2.99 -5.50
C PHE A 115 -14.79 3.24 -5.60
N GLY A 116 -15.42 3.84 -4.59
CA GLY A 116 -16.89 3.95 -4.54
C GLY A 116 -17.58 2.62 -4.27
N GLU A 117 -16.85 1.62 -3.76
CA GLU A 117 -17.32 0.25 -3.58
C GLU A 117 -17.47 -0.08 -2.10
N GLU A 118 -18.57 -0.75 -1.73
CA GLU A 118 -18.71 -1.38 -0.42
C GLU A 118 -18.26 -2.84 -0.52
N ILE A 119 -17.12 -3.16 0.10
CA ILE A 119 -16.60 -4.52 0.18
C ILE A 119 -16.92 -5.15 1.55
N ALA A 120 -17.21 -6.44 1.53
CA ALA A 120 -17.41 -7.24 2.75
C ALA A 120 -16.14 -7.99 3.18
N GLN A 121 -15.24 -8.27 2.23
CA GLN A 121 -14.03 -9.05 2.50
C GLN A 121 -12.86 -8.61 1.63
N ILE A 122 -11.66 -9.03 2.02
CA ILE A 122 -10.44 -9.01 1.20
C ILE A 122 -9.93 -10.44 1.01
N ASP A 123 -9.05 -10.65 0.05
CA ASP A 123 -8.54 -11.99 -0.30
C ASP A 123 -7.01 -12.12 -0.12
N ALA A 124 -6.28 -11.00 -0.07
CA ALA A 124 -4.85 -11.02 0.25
C ALA A 124 -4.34 -9.71 0.85
N VAL A 125 -3.24 -9.83 1.59
CA VAL A 125 -2.38 -8.70 1.99
C VAL A 125 -0.98 -8.96 1.44
N ALA A 126 -0.35 -7.93 0.90
CA ALA A 126 1.04 -8.01 0.45
C ALA A 126 1.86 -6.82 0.93
N LEU A 127 3.17 -7.01 1.03
CA LEU A 127 4.16 -6.03 1.39
C LEU A 127 5.18 -5.96 0.26
N MET A 128 5.63 -4.76 -0.07
CA MET A 128 6.64 -4.62 -1.11
C MET A 128 7.53 -3.41 -0.88
N THR A 129 8.82 -3.61 -1.03
CA THR A 129 9.81 -2.55 -1.19
C THR A 129 10.37 -2.67 -2.59
N ASP A 130 10.30 -1.57 -3.35
CA ASP A 130 10.62 -1.59 -4.77
C ASP A 130 11.37 -0.35 -5.20
N THR A 131 12.41 -0.59 -5.99
CA THR A 131 13.32 0.40 -6.53
C THR A 131 13.73 0.08 -7.97
N ASP A 132 12.97 -0.79 -8.64
CA ASP A 132 13.36 -1.31 -9.95
C ASP A 132 13.23 -0.26 -11.06
N ASN A 133 12.28 0.69 -10.96
CA ASN A 133 12.03 1.71 -11.98
C ASN A 133 13.04 2.86 -11.94
N SER A 134 13.48 3.27 -10.74
CA SER A 134 14.43 4.36 -10.49
C SER A 134 15.88 3.91 -10.48
N GLY A 135 16.13 2.60 -10.28
CA GLY A 135 17.47 2.05 -10.13
C GLY A 135 18.15 2.40 -8.80
N GLN A 136 17.45 3.05 -7.88
CA GLN A 136 17.95 3.42 -6.57
C GLN A 136 17.90 2.23 -5.59
N SER A 137 18.11 2.49 -4.30
CA SER A 137 17.97 1.47 -3.24
C SER A 137 17.15 2.03 -2.09
N ALA A 138 16.30 1.19 -1.53
CA ALA A 138 15.54 1.46 -0.33
C ALA A 138 15.58 0.23 0.58
N THR A 139 15.44 0.47 1.87
CA THR A 139 15.30 -0.60 2.86
C THR A 139 14.14 -0.23 3.76
N ALA A 140 13.21 -1.18 3.88
CA ALA A 140 12.10 -1.07 4.80
C ALA A 140 12.01 -2.32 5.66
N TRP A 141 11.49 -2.12 6.86
CA TRP A 141 11.13 -3.15 7.80
C TRP A 141 9.63 -3.09 8.02
N TYR A 142 9.03 -4.26 8.19
CA TYR A 142 7.61 -4.41 8.46
C TYR A 142 7.46 -5.19 9.77
N GLY A 143 6.62 -4.70 10.65
CA GLY A 143 6.28 -5.33 11.92
C GLY A 143 4.93 -6.03 11.85
N ASP A 144 4.33 -6.26 13.01
CA ASP A 144 3.06 -6.99 13.15
C ASP A 144 1.99 -6.47 12.19
N ILE A 145 1.29 -7.36 11.49
CA ILE A 145 0.18 -7.06 10.60
C ILE A 145 -1.02 -7.88 11.05
N TYR A 146 -2.09 -7.21 11.43
CA TYR A 146 -3.27 -7.87 11.99
C TYR A 146 -4.55 -7.05 11.80
N PHE A 147 -5.68 -7.74 11.87
CA PHE A 147 -7.00 -7.13 11.81
C PHE A 147 -7.67 -7.13 13.19
N THR A 148 -8.40 -6.06 13.52
CA THR A 148 -9.20 -5.98 14.75
C THR A 148 -10.64 -5.63 14.47
N ALA A 149 -11.51 -5.97 15.43
CA ALA A 149 -12.86 -5.43 15.50
C ALA A 149 -12.83 -3.90 15.71
N ARG A 150 -14.01 -3.28 15.53
CA ARG A 150 -14.22 -1.84 15.79
C ARG A 150 -14.03 -1.48 17.25
#